data_AF-A0A2T5M5F6-F1
#
_entry.id   AF-A0A2T5M5F6-F1
#
_cell.length_a   1.000
_cell.length_b   1.000
_cell.length_c   1.000
_cell.angle_alpha   90.00
_cell.angle_beta   90.00
_cell.angle_gamma   90.00
#
_symmetry.space_group_name_H-M   'P 1'
#
loop_
_entity.id
_entity.type
_entity.pdbx_description
1 polymer ?
#
loop_
_entity_poly.entity_id
_entity_poly.type
_entity_poly.pdbx_seq_one_letter_code
_entity_poly.pdbx_strand_id
1 'polypeptide(L)'
;MASANLTIPSQPMSYTELVHVAQQDLSLSLPEQLWWAHYAFWNNDILATGIITFLAHEVIYFGRCLPWIIADSLPNVFRRFKIQDQKPPPTVHDQWTCVKYILLIHFVIELPLIVLFHPMMDMCGLQYTPPFPRLSLLSAQVALFFIVEDTYHYWLHRAMHWGPLYRSIHRIHHQYAAPFGLTAEYASPWETFLLGLGTICPPLVLGYFTGDVHLVTVLVWMALRQLQAIDSHSGYDFPWSLRRLMPFWGGSDWHDDHHRYFWGNYSSSFRYWDIRFLTDLQERPVEKKVSNLPSLEIRSLVLRNAKSEMTHQTPLPDNPCSEASTALSLATWMEDGLSLSLSLSLSHIPSPPFQFYCTPTLYSSFSSSCPTPLSIMDPPIRVIIYVCVTDITGNPQRRHTTLGEAVCRDLCNRKFHSLPTPLGYDHVHIPPDFDALQPLKRWFIFDLNVREMLSYGDVTRVPHLVFLASRQEDEWIFIRRDKWTEKAKSRTKSFTWGGELEQKLVAEMRKQATSRLQNNASHDTS
;
A
#
# COMPACT_ATOMS: atom_id res chain seq x y z
N MET A 1 37.90 2.77 32.26
CA MET A 1 36.57 2.57 32.89
C MET A 1 36.77 1.49 33.94
N ALA A 2 36.48 1.78 35.20
CA ALA A 2 36.63 0.78 36.26
C ALA A 2 35.51 -0.26 36.10
N SER A 3 35.88 -1.47 35.68
CA SER A 3 34.99 -2.63 35.79
C SER A 3 34.65 -2.83 37.26
N ALA A 4 33.37 -2.97 37.60
CA ALA A 4 32.96 -3.32 38.95
C ALA A 4 33.71 -4.59 39.40
N ASN A 5 34.41 -4.53 40.53
CA ASN A 5 35.22 -5.64 41.08
C ASN A 5 34.36 -6.79 41.66
N LEU A 6 33.09 -6.87 41.29
CA LEU A 6 32.16 -7.87 41.77
C LEU A 6 32.34 -9.17 40.97
N THR A 7 33.22 -10.04 41.45
CA THR A 7 33.34 -11.42 40.96
C THR A 7 32.15 -12.25 41.43
N ILE A 8 31.62 -13.09 40.52
CA ILE A 8 30.55 -14.03 40.85
C ILE A 8 31.02 -14.97 41.97
N PRO A 9 30.29 -15.08 43.09
CA PRO A 9 30.66 -15.92 44.23
C PRO A 9 30.76 -17.39 43.82
N SER A 10 31.77 -18.09 44.35
CA SER A 10 32.02 -19.51 44.04
C SER A 10 31.06 -20.49 44.71
N GLN A 11 30.24 -20.03 45.66
CA GLN A 11 29.24 -20.83 46.37
C GLN A 11 27.83 -20.35 45.99
N PRO A 12 26.84 -21.27 45.85
CA PRO A 12 25.47 -20.89 45.54
C PRO A 12 24.89 -20.04 46.67
N MET A 13 24.48 -18.82 46.35
CA MET A 13 23.81 -17.89 47.26
C MET A 13 22.37 -17.66 46.80
N SER A 14 21.49 -17.30 47.73
CA SER A 14 20.14 -16.85 47.42
C SER A 14 20.15 -15.51 46.69
N TYR A 15 19.08 -15.20 45.96
CA TYR A 15 18.93 -13.92 45.27
C TYR A 15 19.05 -12.72 46.23
N THR A 16 18.45 -12.81 47.42
CA THR A 16 18.52 -11.74 48.43
C THR A 16 19.96 -11.49 48.91
N GLU A 17 20.74 -12.55 49.11
CA GLU A 17 22.16 -12.42 49.47
C GLU A 17 22.97 -11.79 48.33
N LEU A 18 22.71 -12.16 47.07
CA LEU A 18 23.34 -11.55 45.91
C LEU A 18 23.03 -10.06 45.78
N VAL A 19 21.78 -9.65 46.05
CA VAL A 19 21.41 -8.23 46.09
C VAL A 19 22.15 -7.51 47.21
N HIS A 20 22.28 -8.11 48.39
CA HIS A 20 23.06 -7.52 49.49
C HIS A 20 24.55 -7.38 49.14
N VAL A 21 25.13 -8.33 48.42
CA VAL A 21 26.51 -8.22 47.89
C VAL A 21 26.61 -7.07 46.89
N ALA A 22 25.67 -6.99 45.94
CA ALA A 22 25.66 -5.91 44.95
C ALA A 22 25.54 -4.52 45.59
N GLN A 23 24.74 -4.40 46.67
CA GLN A 23 24.56 -3.15 47.43
C GLN A 23 25.84 -2.66 48.14
N GLN A 24 26.84 -3.52 48.32
CA GLN A 24 28.14 -3.10 48.88
C GLN A 24 28.93 -2.24 47.88
N ASP A 25 28.65 -2.35 46.59
CA ASP A 25 29.24 -1.48 45.57
C ASP A 25 28.40 -0.20 45.40
N LEU A 26 28.78 0.83 46.16
CA LEU A 26 28.14 2.15 46.13
C LEU A 26 28.38 2.92 44.81
N SER A 27 29.25 2.43 43.93
CA SER A 27 29.45 3.05 42.61
C SER A 27 28.35 2.69 41.62
N LEU A 28 27.62 1.60 41.87
CA LEU A 28 26.50 1.14 41.06
C LEU A 28 25.19 1.73 41.57
N SER A 29 24.32 2.12 40.64
CA SER A 29 22.93 2.46 40.92
C SER A 29 22.11 1.21 41.28
N LEU A 30 20.98 1.39 41.95
CA LEU A 30 20.09 0.28 42.31
C LEU A 30 19.69 -0.62 41.11
N PRO A 31 19.34 -0.08 39.92
CA PRO A 31 19.10 -0.91 38.74
C PRO A 31 20.31 -1.75 38.32
N GLU A 32 21.52 -1.20 38.37
CA GLU A 32 22.76 -1.92 38.03
C GLU A 32 23.09 -3.01 39.06
N GLN A 33 22.82 -2.75 40.35
CA GLN A 33 22.98 -3.73 41.42
C GLN A 33 22.01 -4.92 41.23
N LEU A 34 20.74 -4.65 40.93
CA LEU A 34 19.74 -5.69 40.65
C LEU A 34 20.08 -6.45 39.36
N TRP A 35 20.57 -5.75 38.35
CA TRP A 35 21.02 -6.35 37.10
C TRP A 35 22.19 -7.30 37.32
N TRP A 36 23.21 -6.89 38.07
CA TRP A 36 24.32 -7.75 38.44
C TRP A 36 23.85 -8.98 39.23
N ALA A 37 22.97 -8.78 40.22
CA ALA A 37 22.43 -9.88 41.02
C ALA A 37 21.64 -10.89 40.19
N HIS A 38 20.91 -10.45 39.16
CA HIS A 38 20.22 -11.32 38.21
C HIS A 38 21.19 -12.23 37.44
N TYR A 39 22.26 -11.68 36.85
CA TYR A 39 23.26 -12.48 36.15
C TYR A 39 24.00 -13.44 37.09
N ALA A 40 24.36 -12.97 38.29
CA ALA A 40 25.02 -13.81 39.29
C ALA A 40 24.11 -14.93 39.82
N PHE A 41 22.79 -14.70 39.93
CA PHE A 41 21.83 -15.71 40.39
C PHE A 41 21.66 -16.85 39.40
N TRP A 42 21.54 -16.54 38.11
CA TRP A 42 21.39 -17.56 37.07
C TRP A 42 22.72 -18.27 36.77
N ASN A 43 23.85 -17.61 37.00
CA ASN A 43 25.21 -18.14 36.75
C ASN A 43 25.35 -18.77 35.34
N ASN A 44 24.61 -18.21 34.38
CA ASN A 44 24.56 -18.62 32.99
C ASN A 44 24.03 -17.43 32.20
N ASP A 45 24.91 -16.76 31.47
CA ASP A 45 24.61 -15.48 30.84
C ASP A 45 23.57 -15.61 29.71
N ILE A 46 23.55 -16.75 29.00
CA ILE A 46 22.53 -17.07 28.00
C ILE A 46 21.15 -17.16 28.65
N LEU A 47 21.04 -17.89 29.76
CA LEU A 47 19.78 -18.05 30.48
C LEU A 47 19.34 -16.73 31.12
N ALA A 48 20.26 -16.01 31.76
CA ALA A 48 20.00 -14.72 32.37
C ALA A 48 19.46 -13.71 31.34
N THR A 49 20.15 -13.60 30.20
CA THR A 49 19.75 -12.73 29.08
C THR A 49 18.41 -13.16 28.49
N GLY A 50 18.23 -14.46 28.24
CA GLY A 50 17.01 -14.99 27.64
C GLY A 50 15.78 -14.71 28.50
N ILE A 51 15.89 -14.96 29.81
CA ILE A 51 14.79 -14.74 30.76
C ILE A 51 14.44 -13.25 30.87
N ILE A 52 15.41 -12.38 31.09
CA ILE A 52 15.12 -10.94 31.27
C ILE A 52 14.55 -10.32 30.00
N THR A 53 15.08 -10.71 28.83
CA THR A 53 14.64 -10.19 27.53
C THR A 53 13.24 -10.68 27.16
N PHE A 54 12.98 -11.99 27.32
CA PHE A 54 11.67 -12.56 27.03
C PHE A 54 10.60 -12.02 27.98
N LEU A 55 10.87 -11.97 29.29
CA LEU A 55 9.91 -11.38 30.24
C LEU A 55 9.67 -9.90 29.97
N ALA A 56 10.71 -9.13 29.64
CA ALA A 56 10.55 -7.73 29.25
C ALA A 56 9.66 -7.59 28.01
N HIS A 57 9.87 -8.43 26.99
CA HIS A 57 9.05 -8.48 25.78
C HIS A 57 7.57 -8.72 26.12
N GLU A 58 7.26 -9.83 26.80
CA GLU A 58 5.90 -10.23 27.13
C GLU A 58 5.17 -9.17 27.98
N VAL A 59 5.85 -8.67 29.03
CA VAL A 59 5.28 -7.67 29.94
C VAL A 59 4.99 -6.36 29.22
N ILE A 60 5.90 -5.90 28.36
CA ILE A 60 5.72 -4.66 27.60
C ILE A 60 4.63 -4.84 26.55
N TYR A 61 4.64 -5.95 25.81
CA TYR A 61 3.68 -6.22 24.73
C TYR A 61 2.25 -6.30 25.26
N PHE A 62 1.97 -7.23 26.17
CA PHE A 62 0.63 -7.41 26.72
C PHE A 62 0.23 -6.25 27.62
N GLY A 63 1.17 -5.67 28.37
CA GLY A 63 0.94 -4.47 29.15
C GLY A 63 0.52 -3.27 28.30
N ARG A 64 1.15 -3.07 27.12
CA ARG A 64 0.79 -1.99 26.20
C ARG A 64 -0.49 -2.27 25.42
N CYS A 65 -0.85 -3.53 25.20
CA CYS A 65 -2.15 -3.87 24.59
C CYS A 65 -3.34 -3.57 25.51
N LEU A 66 -3.15 -3.63 26.83
CA LEU A 66 -4.24 -3.51 27.82
C LEU A 66 -5.04 -2.20 27.73
N PRO A 67 -4.44 -1.00 27.62
CA PRO A 67 -5.18 0.25 27.38
C PRO A 67 -6.13 0.18 26.17
N TRP A 68 -5.72 -0.47 25.09
CA TRP A 68 -6.54 -0.58 23.87
C TRP A 68 -7.69 -1.58 24.03
N ILE A 69 -7.46 -2.69 24.75
CA ILE A 69 -8.52 -3.63 25.14
C ILE A 69 -9.57 -2.95 26.03
N ILE A 70 -9.13 -2.12 26.98
CA ILE A 70 -10.03 -1.32 27.83
C ILE A 70 -10.82 -0.32 26.97
N ALA A 71 -10.17 0.35 26.02
CA ALA A 71 -10.83 1.29 25.12
C ALA A 71 -11.92 0.61 24.26
N ASP A 72 -11.61 -0.56 23.69
CA ASP A 72 -12.57 -1.37 22.91
C ASP A 72 -13.74 -1.88 23.77
N SER A 73 -13.52 -2.09 25.07
CA SER A 73 -14.56 -2.52 26.04
C SER A 73 -15.46 -1.38 26.51
N LEU A 74 -15.10 -0.12 26.26
CA LEU A 74 -15.82 1.08 26.70
C LEU A 74 -16.20 1.99 25.51
N PRO A 75 -17.03 1.49 24.56
CA PRO A 75 -17.31 2.19 23.31
C PRO A 75 -18.01 3.55 23.53
N ASN A 76 -18.79 3.70 24.60
CA ASN A 76 -19.48 4.96 24.92
C ASN A 76 -18.50 6.12 25.19
N VAL A 77 -17.26 5.82 25.60
CA VAL A 77 -16.24 6.82 25.96
C VAL A 77 -15.24 7.00 24.81
N PHE A 78 -14.78 5.89 24.23
CA PHE A 78 -13.63 5.88 23.35
C PHE A 78 -13.94 5.75 21.86
N ARG A 79 -15.17 5.36 21.46
CA ARG A 79 -15.52 5.15 20.04
C ARG A 79 -15.31 6.39 19.16
N ARG A 80 -15.46 7.59 19.72
CA ARG A 80 -15.17 8.86 19.04
C ARG A 80 -13.72 9.04 18.57
N PHE A 81 -12.79 8.26 19.13
CA PHE A 81 -11.38 8.26 18.75
C PHE A 81 -10.99 7.06 17.88
N LYS A 82 -11.94 6.14 17.60
CA LYS A 82 -11.70 4.99 16.73
C LYS A 82 -11.65 5.46 15.28
N ILE A 83 -10.66 4.99 14.52
CA ILE A 83 -10.45 5.42 13.13
C ILE A 83 -11.52 4.81 12.21
N GLN A 84 -11.72 3.50 12.29
CA GLN A 84 -12.80 2.79 11.57
C GLN A 84 -14.05 2.62 12.45
N ASP A 85 -14.63 3.74 12.91
CA ASP A 85 -15.74 3.79 13.86
C ASP A 85 -17.05 3.10 13.41
N GLN A 86 -17.21 2.88 12.10
CA GLN A 86 -18.32 2.14 11.50
C GLN A 86 -18.23 0.64 11.75
N LYS A 87 -17.03 0.11 12.03
CA LYS A 87 -16.85 -1.30 12.38
C LYS A 87 -17.06 -1.51 13.89
N PRO A 88 -17.66 -2.65 14.30
CA PRO A 88 -17.73 -2.98 15.72
C PRO A 88 -16.32 -3.22 16.30
N PRO A 89 -16.10 -2.97 17.59
CA PRO A 89 -14.88 -3.37 18.29
C PRO A 89 -14.64 -4.89 18.17
N PRO A 90 -13.38 -5.36 18.30
CA PRO A 90 -13.05 -6.78 18.23
C PRO A 90 -13.78 -7.56 19.33
N THR A 91 -14.34 -8.71 18.98
CA THR A 91 -15.04 -9.55 19.96
C THR A 91 -14.05 -10.20 20.91
N VAL A 92 -14.51 -10.64 22.09
CA VAL A 92 -13.69 -11.42 23.03
C VAL A 92 -13.14 -12.68 22.37
N HIS A 93 -13.90 -13.29 21.46
CA HIS A 93 -13.45 -14.46 20.69
C HIS A 93 -12.30 -14.11 19.76
N ASP A 94 -12.37 -12.99 19.04
CA ASP A 94 -11.30 -12.52 18.15
C ASP A 94 -10.03 -12.23 18.94
N GLN A 95 -10.15 -11.51 20.06
CA GLN A 95 -9.02 -11.20 20.93
C GLN A 95 -8.37 -12.47 21.48
N TRP A 96 -9.16 -13.43 21.95
CA TRP A 96 -8.62 -14.69 22.49
C TRP A 96 -7.97 -15.58 21.42
N THR A 97 -8.53 -15.58 20.21
CA THR A 97 -7.92 -16.27 19.06
C THR A 97 -6.59 -15.64 18.69
N CYS A 98 -6.53 -14.31 18.68
CA CYS A 98 -5.32 -13.54 18.43
C CYS A 98 -4.24 -13.83 19.50
N VAL A 99 -4.59 -13.74 20.79
CA VAL A 99 -3.68 -14.02 21.92
C VAL A 99 -3.09 -15.43 21.84
N LYS A 100 -3.91 -16.46 21.59
CA LYS A 100 -3.40 -17.85 21.48
C LYS A 100 -2.37 -18.00 20.37
N TYR A 101 -2.65 -17.40 19.23
CA TYR A 101 -1.75 -17.48 18.08
C TYR A 101 -0.45 -16.73 18.34
N ILE A 102 -0.53 -15.54 18.93
CA ILE A 102 0.64 -14.73 19.27
C ILE A 102 1.51 -15.43 20.30
N LEU A 103 0.92 -15.97 21.38
CA LEU A 103 1.68 -16.77 22.34
C LEU A 103 2.36 -17.97 21.67
N LEU A 104 1.71 -18.64 20.72
CA LEU A 104 2.35 -19.70 19.96
C LEU A 104 3.58 -19.18 19.18
N ILE A 105 3.46 -18.03 18.49
CA ILE A 105 4.56 -17.40 17.76
C ILE A 105 5.69 -16.96 18.71
N HIS A 106 5.35 -16.31 19.82
CA HIS A 106 6.29 -15.85 20.85
C HIS A 106 7.11 -17.00 21.41
N PHE A 107 6.47 -18.12 21.78
CA PHE A 107 7.18 -19.26 22.36
C PHE A 107 7.92 -20.13 21.32
N VAL A 108 7.41 -20.25 20.10
CA VAL A 108 7.99 -21.16 19.08
C VAL A 108 9.01 -20.48 18.19
N ILE A 109 8.85 -19.19 17.91
CA ILE A 109 9.71 -18.43 16.99
C ILE A 109 10.57 -17.44 17.76
N GLU A 110 9.97 -16.56 18.57
CA GLU A 110 10.72 -15.46 19.19
C GLU A 110 11.60 -15.92 20.36
N LEU A 111 11.11 -16.80 21.23
CA LEU A 111 11.88 -17.30 22.36
C LEU A 111 13.20 -17.96 21.92
N PRO A 112 13.24 -18.86 20.91
CA PRO A 112 14.51 -19.34 20.36
C PRO A 112 15.42 -18.23 19.85
N LEU A 113 14.88 -17.22 19.15
CA LEU A 113 15.67 -16.08 18.65
C LEU A 113 16.24 -15.24 19.79
N ILE A 114 15.48 -15.02 20.86
CA ILE A 114 15.89 -14.29 22.06
C ILE A 114 16.97 -15.06 22.83
N VAL A 115 16.84 -16.39 22.97
CA VAL A 115 17.88 -17.21 23.61
C VAL A 115 19.16 -17.21 22.78
N LEU A 116 19.05 -17.28 21.46
CA LEU A 116 20.20 -17.18 20.54
C LEU A 116 20.78 -15.76 20.47
N PHE A 117 20.10 -14.75 21.00
CA PHE A 117 20.59 -13.38 20.97
C PHE A 117 21.86 -13.19 21.80
N HIS A 118 21.97 -13.86 22.96
CA HIS A 118 23.15 -13.75 23.81
C HIS A 118 24.47 -14.11 23.10
N PRO A 119 24.63 -15.31 22.50
CA PRO A 119 25.87 -15.62 21.78
C PRO A 119 26.11 -14.67 20.59
N MET A 120 25.06 -14.14 19.95
CA MET A 120 25.23 -13.13 18.89
C MET A 120 25.78 -11.80 19.43
N MET A 121 25.34 -11.39 20.63
CA MET A 121 25.88 -10.20 21.32
C MET A 121 27.36 -10.35 21.61
N ASP A 122 27.78 -11.47 22.18
CA ASP A 122 29.20 -11.74 22.47
C ASP A 122 30.04 -11.72 21.20
N MET A 123 29.56 -12.37 20.14
CA MET A 123 30.23 -12.37 18.84
C MET A 123 30.35 -10.98 18.21
N CYS A 124 29.40 -10.09 18.51
CA CYS A 124 29.37 -8.71 18.00
C CYS A 124 29.92 -7.70 19.02
N GLY A 125 30.51 -8.13 20.15
CA GLY A 125 31.12 -7.22 21.12
C GLY A 125 30.15 -6.32 21.89
N LEU A 126 28.88 -6.73 22.03
CA LEU A 126 27.90 -6.02 22.86
C LEU A 126 28.22 -6.24 24.34
N GLN A 127 28.01 -5.21 25.14
CA GLN A 127 28.23 -5.23 26.58
C GLN A 127 26.92 -5.55 27.32
N TYR A 128 26.98 -6.30 28.40
CA TYR A 128 25.82 -6.56 29.26
C TYR A 128 26.12 -6.46 30.76
N THR A 129 27.40 -6.28 31.12
CA THR A 129 27.83 -6.06 32.50
C THR A 129 27.75 -4.57 32.87
N PRO A 130 27.37 -4.21 34.11
CA PRO A 130 27.45 -2.84 34.59
C PRO A 130 28.86 -2.23 34.46
N PRO A 131 28.98 -0.88 34.35
CA PRO A 131 27.91 0.10 34.45
C PRO A 131 27.09 0.28 33.16
N PHE A 132 25.87 0.78 33.29
CA PHE A 132 24.99 1.13 32.18
C PHE A 132 25.53 2.32 31.39
N PRO A 133 25.20 2.41 30.09
CA PRO A 133 25.68 3.50 29.25
C PRO A 133 25.07 4.82 29.71
N ARG A 134 25.78 5.92 29.43
CA ARG A 134 25.26 7.27 29.64
C ARG A 134 23.98 7.45 28.84
N LEU A 135 22.99 8.12 29.43
CA LEU A 135 21.68 8.33 28.78
C LEU A 135 21.80 8.99 27.41
N SER A 136 22.74 9.91 27.21
CA SER A 136 22.98 10.56 25.92
C SER A 136 23.42 9.59 24.82
N LEU A 137 24.33 8.65 25.15
CA LEU A 137 24.77 7.62 24.21
C LEU A 137 23.63 6.66 23.89
N LEU A 138 22.93 6.18 24.93
CA LEU A 138 21.76 5.32 24.78
C LEU A 138 20.71 5.97 23.87
N SER A 139 20.35 7.24 24.12
CA SER A 139 19.36 7.97 23.32
C SER A 139 19.82 8.15 21.87
N ALA A 140 21.10 8.44 21.63
CA ALA A 140 21.65 8.58 20.28
C ALA A 140 21.60 7.25 19.50
N GLN A 141 21.94 6.14 20.16
CA GLN A 141 21.88 4.79 19.59
C GLN A 141 20.44 4.39 19.27
N VAL A 142 19.51 4.59 20.20
CA VAL A 142 18.08 4.34 19.98
C VAL A 142 17.54 5.15 18.79
N ALA A 143 17.87 6.44 18.70
CA ALA A 143 17.46 7.27 17.57
C ALA A 143 18.01 6.75 16.23
N LEU A 144 19.27 6.31 16.21
CA LEU A 144 19.87 5.68 15.04
C LEU A 144 19.14 4.37 14.67
N PHE A 145 18.82 3.53 15.66
CA PHE A 145 18.10 2.27 15.42
C PHE A 145 16.71 2.51 14.84
N PHE A 146 15.97 3.52 15.30
CA PHE A 146 14.71 3.94 14.69
C PHE A 146 14.85 4.26 13.20
N ILE A 147 15.89 5.00 12.81
CA ILE A 147 16.10 5.40 11.40
C ILE A 147 16.45 4.19 10.53
N VAL A 148 17.33 3.31 11.02
CA VAL A 148 17.78 2.13 10.28
C VAL A 148 16.65 1.11 10.16
N GLU A 149 15.95 0.82 11.25
CA GLU A 149 14.84 -0.13 11.24
C GLU A 149 13.67 0.38 10.40
N ASP A 150 13.29 1.65 10.48
CA ASP A 150 12.20 2.20 9.65
C ASP A 150 12.53 2.10 8.15
N THR A 151 13.80 2.30 7.79
CA THR A 151 14.28 2.11 6.42
C THR A 151 14.19 0.65 5.98
N TYR A 152 14.69 -0.28 6.81
CA TYR A 152 14.60 -1.71 6.54
C TYR A 152 13.13 -2.17 6.42
N HIS A 153 12.31 -1.75 7.37
CA HIS A 153 10.90 -2.07 7.46
C HIS A 153 10.16 -1.60 6.21
N TYR A 154 10.33 -0.35 5.77
CA TYR A 154 9.66 0.18 4.59
C TYR A 154 9.87 -0.72 3.36
N TRP A 155 11.12 -1.09 3.07
CA TRP A 155 11.44 -1.90 1.89
C TRP A 155 10.95 -3.33 2.01
N LEU A 156 11.15 -3.94 3.18
CA LEU A 156 10.68 -5.30 3.45
C LEU A 156 9.15 -5.36 3.38
N HIS A 157 8.46 -4.44 4.05
CA HIS A 157 7.01 -4.37 4.08
C HIS A 157 6.42 -4.13 2.69
N ARG A 158 6.99 -3.18 1.92
CA ARG A 158 6.59 -2.98 0.52
C ARG A 158 6.81 -4.23 -0.33
N ALA A 159 7.90 -4.96 -0.13
CA ALA A 159 8.15 -6.23 -0.81
C ALA A 159 7.16 -7.32 -0.38
N MET A 160 6.80 -7.38 0.90
CA MET A 160 5.79 -8.29 1.43
C MET A 160 4.39 -8.05 0.85
N HIS A 161 4.11 -6.87 0.31
CA HIS A 161 2.89 -6.58 -0.49
C HIS A 161 2.97 -7.02 -1.95
N TRP A 162 4.08 -7.65 -2.38
CA TRP A 162 4.17 -8.27 -3.70
C TRP A 162 3.44 -9.61 -3.72
N GLY A 163 2.63 -9.87 -4.75
CA GLY A 163 1.61 -10.93 -4.79
C GLY A 163 2.00 -12.32 -4.24
N PRO A 164 3.19 -12.88 -4.54
CA PRO A 164 3.65 -14.12 -3.92
C PRO A 164 3.90 -13.98 -2.41
N LEU A 165 4.71 -13.02 -1.99
CA LEU A 165 5.07 -12.80 -0.58
C LEU A 165 3.86 -12.39 0.26
N TYR A 166 2.93 -11.63 -0.31
CA TYR A 166 1.69 -11.29 0.37
C TYR A 166 0.90 -12.55 0.73
N ARG A 167 0.71 -13.45 -0.24
CA ARG A 167 -0.09 -14.67 -0.05
C ARG A 167 0.55 -15.64 0.96
N SER A 168 1.88 -15.72 0.99
CA SER A 168 2.61 -16.69 1.81
C SER A 168 3.05 -16.17 3.19
N ILE A 169 3.30 -14.86 3.32
CA ILE A 169 3.91 -14.26 4.50
C ILE A 169 2.94 -13.26 5.15
N HIS A 170 2.51 -12.24 4.40
CA HIS A 170 1.88 -11.05 4.98
C HIS A 170 0.35 -11.09 5.08
N ARG A 171 -0.29 -12.09 4.45
CA ARG A 171 -1.75 -12.26 4.47
C ARG A 171 -2.31 -12.44 5.89
N ILE A 172 -1.56 -13.10 6.78
CA ILE A 172 -1.99 -13.37 8.17
C ILE A 172 -2.05 -12.04 8.95
N HIS A 173 -1.05 -11.19 8.79
CA HIS A 173 -1.02 -9.85 9.36
C HIS A 173 -2.21 -9.00 8.90
N HIS A 174 -2.53 -9.09 7.60
CA HIS A 174 -3.68 -8.41 6.98
C HIS A 174 -5.04 -9.07 7.23
N GLN A 175 -5.12 -10.10 8.08
CA GLN A 175 -6.40 -10.77 8.39
C GLN A 175 -7.42 -9.80 9.00
N TYR A 176 -6.97 -8.86 9.82
CA TYR A 176 -7.80 -7.85 10.45
C TYR A 176 -7.67 -6.51 9.70
N ALA A 177 -8.63 -6.24 8.82
CA ALA A 177 -8.68 -4.98 8.05
C ALA A 177 -8.95 -3.74 8.92
N ALA A 178 -9.43 -3.94 10.15
CA ALA A 178 -9.42 -2.92 11.20
C ALA A 178 -8.56 -3.49 12.33
N PRO A 179 -7.30 -3.06 12.43
CA PRO A 179 -6.39 -3.59 13.43
C PRO A 179 -6.82 -3.14 14.83
N PHE A 180 -6.41 -3.93 15.81
CA PHE A 180 -6.48 -3.61 17.24
C PHE A 180 -5.13 -3.94 17.87
N GLY A 181 -4.80 -3.37 19.03
CA GLY A 181 -3.41 -3.40 19.56
C GLY A 181 -2.73 -4.78 19.56
N LEU A 182 -3.47 -5.85 19.88
CA LEU A 182 -2.97 -7.24 19.84
C LEU A 182 -2.56 -7.71 18.43
N THR A 183 -3.08 -7.13 17.36
CA THR A 183 -2.75 -7.55 15.99
C THR A 183 -1.37 -7.11 15.52
N ALA A 184 -0.67 -6.27 16.29
CA ALA A 184 0.67 -5.76 15.94
C ALA A 184 1.67 -6.89 15.65
N GLU A 185 1.59 -8.01 16.38
CA GLU A 185 2.44 -9.19 16.18
C GLU A 185 1.67 -10.42 15.71
N TYR A 186 0.41 -10.23 15.28
CA TYR A 186 -0.36 -11.30 14.67
C TYR A 186 0.11 -11.52 13.24
N ALA A 187 1.24 -12.21 13.07
CA ALA A 187 1.94 -12.33 11.80
C ALA A 187 2.38 -13.77 11.51
N SER A 188 2.72 -14.08 10.26
CA SER A 188 3.25 -15.40 9.94
C SER A 188 4.64 -15.62 10.58
N PRO A 189 5.07 -16.87 10.82
CA PRO A 189 6.41 -17.16 11.36
C PRO A 189 7.55 -16.50 10.56
N TRP A 190 7.42 -16.47 9.24
CA TRP A 190 8.41 -15.83 8.36
C TRP A 190 8.41 -14.31 8.49
N GLU A 191 7.23 -13.71 8.66
CA GLU A 191 7.13 -12.27 8.88
C GLU A 191 7.74 -11.88 10.22
N THR A 192 7.39 -12.59 11.30
CA THR A 192 7.99 -12.41 12.63
C THR A 192 9.51 -12.52 12.57
N PHE A 193 10.05 -13.54 11.90
CA PHE A 193 11.49 -13.69 11.72
C PHE A 193 12.12 -12.51 10.95
N LEU A 194 11.56 -12.12 9.80
CA LEU A 194 12.11 -11.07 8.95
C LEU A 194 12.03 -9.68 9.60
N LEU A 195 10.95 -9.37 10.31
CA LEU A 195 10.80 -8.14 11.09
C LEU A 195 11.70 -8.14 12.32
N GLY A 196 11.86 -9.30 12.97
CA GLY A 196 12.83 -9.52 14.03
C GLY A 196 14.24 -9.14 13.57
N LEU A 197 14.72 -9.65 12.44
CA LEU A 197 16.04 -9.28 11.90
C LEU A 197 16.23 -7.76 11.79
N GLY A 198 15.21 -7.03 11.34
CA GLY A 198 15.24 -5.56 11.29
C GLY A 198 15.44 -4.89 12.64
N THR A 199 14.95 -5.51 13.72
CA THR A 199 15.03 -4.98 15.08
C THR A 199 16.37 -5.28 15.76
N ILE A 200 16.91 -6.50 15.59
CA ILE A 200 18.15 -6.94 16.27
C ILE A 200 19.43 -6.73 15.45
N CYS A 201 19.38 -6.71 14.12
CA CYS A 201 20.60 -6.47 13.33
C CYS A 201 21.22 -5.07 13.55
N PRO A 202 20.47 -3.96 13.66
CA PRO A 202 21.08 -2.63 13.88
C PRO A 202 21.98 -2.54 15.12
N PRO A 203 21.57 -2.98 16.34
CA PRO A 203 22.45 -2.96 17.50
C PRO A 203 23.64 -3.93 17.36
N LEU A 204 23.44 -5.12 16.77
CA LEU A 204 24.53 -6.09 16.54
C LEU A 204 25.61 -5.51 15.61
N VAL A 205 25.20 -4.92 14.49
CA VAL A 205 26.13 -4.30 13.53
C VAL A 205 26.87 -3.13 14.16
N LEU A 206 26.16 -2.25 14.89
CA LEU A 206 26.80 -1.13 15.56
C LEU A 206 27.80 -1.61 16.63
N GLY A 207 27.42 -2.62 17.43
CA GLY A 207 28.30 -3.24 18.41
C GLY A 207 29.54 -3.83 17.77
N TYR A 208 29.41 -4.55 16.65
CA TYR A 208 30.55 -5.17 15.96
C TYR A 208 31.61 -4.14 15.55
N PHE A 209 31.19 -2.94 15.13
CA PHE A 209 32.11 -1.88 14.73
C PHE A 209 32.63 -1.01 15.88
N THR A 210 31.87 -0.87 16.97
CA THR A 210 32.17 0.11 18.03
C THR A 210 32.57 -0.51 19.36
N GLY A 211 32.11 -1.73 19.65
CA GLY A 211 32.21 -2.38 20.97
C GLY A 211 31.44 -1.67 22.08
N ASP A 212 30.63 -0.65 21.75
CA ASP A 212 30.06 0.30 22.72
C ASP A 212 28.53 0.32 22.68
N VAL A 213 27.90 -0.86 22.49
CA VAL A 213 26.45 -1.04 22.57
C VAL A 213 26.14 -1.94 23.76
N HIS A 214 25.34 -1.44 24.70
CA HIS A 214 24.96 -2.19 25.90
C HIS A 214 23.58 -2.86 25.72
N LEU A 215 23.37 -4.04 26.31
CA LEU A 215 22.09 -4.79 26.26
C LEU A 215 20.91 -3.93 26.76
N VAL A 216 21.12 -3.09 27.77
CA VAL A 216 20.10 -2.12 28.23
C VAL A 216 19.65 -1.17 27.12
N THR A 217 20.56 -0.70 26.25
CA THR A 217 20.18 0.09 25.06
C THR A 217 19.28 -0.74 24.15
N VAL A 218 19.60 -2.01 23.93
CA VAL A 218 18.80 -2.92 23.10
C VAL A 218 17.42 -3.17 23.70
N LEU A 219 17.31 -3.38 25.01
CA LEU A 219 16.03 -3.56 25.70
C LEU A 219 15.17 -2.29 25.64
N VAL A 220 15.76 -1.11 25.81
CA VAL A 220 15.04 0.16 25.65
C VAL A 220 14.59 0.37 24.20
N TRP A 221 15.46 0.08 23.24
CA TRP A 221 15.12 0.11 21.81
C TRP A 221 13.95 -0.81 21.49
N MET A 222 14.03 -2.08 21.89
CA MET A 222 12.98 -3.08 21.71
C MET A 222 11.67 -2.61 22.37
N ALA A 223 11.72 -2.11 23.60
CA ALA A 223 10.55 -1.59 24.30
C ALA A 223 9.89 -0.44 23.52
N LEU A 224 10.66 0.54 23.05
CA LEU A 224 10.14 1.67 22.29
C LEU A 224 9.59 1.23 20.93
N ARG A 225 10.23 0.26 20.27
CA ARG A 225 9.74 -0.32 19.01
C ARG A 225 8.42 -1.06 19.22
N GLN A 226 8.27 -1.83 20.31
CA GLN A 226 7.02 -2.51 20.67
C GLN A 226 5.90 -1.52 20.94
N LEU A 227 6.17 -0.49 21.75
CA LEU A 227 5.21 0.58 22.00
C LEU A 227 4.75 1.22 20.69
N GLN A 228 5.67 1.49 19.76
CA GLN A 228 5.34 2.05 18.45
C GLN A 228 4.46 1.12 17.61
N ALA A 229 4.81 -0.18 17.50
CA ALA A 229 4.03 -1.15 16.71
C ALA A 229 2.60 -1.26 17.24
N ILE A 230 2.45 -1.42 18.56
CA ILE A 230 1.14 -1.60 19.17
C ILE A 230 0.29 -0.33 19.02
N ASP A 231 0.92 0.84 19.15
CA ASP A 231 0.24 2.12 18.95
C ASP A 231 -0.22 2.32 17.50
N SER A 232 0.58 1.92 16.51
CA SER A 232 0.20 2.00 15.09
C SER A 232 -0.92 1.03 14.72
N HIS A 233 -1.09 -0.07 15.45
CA HIS A 233 -2.15 -1.06 15.23
C HIS A 233 -3.38 -0.86 16.12
N SER A 234 -3.36 0.10 17.05
CA SER A 234 -4.42 0.28 18.04
C SER A 234 -5.81 0.53 17.44
N GLY A 235 -5.87 1.11 16.23
CA GLY A 235 -7.10 1.57 15.58
C GLY A 235 -7.69 2.83 16.24
N TYR A 236 -6.91 3.54 17.07
CA TYR A 236 -7.31 4.76 17.76
C TYR A 236 -6.38 5.93 17.45
N ASP A 237 -6.95 7.12 17.17
CA ASP A 237 -6.22 8.38 17.12
C ASP A 237 -6.70 9.36 18.20
N PHE A 238 -5.97 9.40 19.31
CA PHE A 238 -6.23 10.31 20.42
C PHE A 238 -5.64 11.70 20.22
N PRO A 239 -6.15 12.73 20.92
CA PRO A 239 -5.58 14.09 20.90
C PRO A 239 -4.11 14.18 21.35
N TRP A 240 -3.60 13.17 22.06
CA TRP A 240 -2.22 13.04 22.52
C TRP A 240 -1.42 11.96 21.76
N SER A 241 -1.96 11.39 20.67
CA SER A 241 -1.21 10.48 19.81
C SER A 241 0.10 11.14 19.35
N LEU A 242 1.17 10.36 19.28
CA LEU A 242 2.52 10.88 18.98
C LEU A 242 2.60 11.64 17.65
N ARG A 243 1.80 11.25 16.65
CA ARG A 243 1.67 11.96 15.36
C ARG A 243 1.23 13.43 15.49
N ARG A 244 0.51 13.79 16.57
CA ARG A 244 0.07 15.16 16.82
C ARG A 244 1.18 16.02 17.41
N LEU A 245 2.16 15.39 18.04
CA LEU A 245 3.37 16.03 18.55
C LEU A 245 4.49 16.05 17.49
N MET A 246 4.59 15.00 16.68
CA MET A 246 5.58 14.83 15.62
C MET A 246 4.87 14.58 14.27
N PRO A 247 4.63 15.61 13.44
CA PRO A 247 3.83 15.47 12.21
C PRO A 247 4.39 14.50 11.15
N PHE A 248 5.69 14.20 11.23
CA PHE A 248 6.37 13.23 10.38
C PHE A 248 6.22 11.77 10.87
N TRP A 249 5.63 11.56 12.04
CA TRP A 249 5.39 10.24 12.62
C TRP A 249 4.14 9.58 12.01
N GLY A 250 4.29 8.34 11.55
CA GLY A 250 3.19 7.47 11.14
C GLY A 250 2.48 6.96 12.38
N GLY A 251 1.29 7.48 12.64
CA GLY A 251 0.45 7.04 13.76
C GLY A 251 -0.48 5.90 13.39
N SER A 252 -1.42 5.62 14.30
CA SER A 252 -2.47 4.63 14.11
C SER A 252 -3.30 4.88 12.85
N ASP A 253 -3.58 6.14 12.51
CA ASP A 253 -4.28 6.53 11.27
C ASP A 253 -3.58 6.06 10.00
N TRP A 254 -2.25 6.21 9.95
CA TRP A 254 -1.44 5.90 8.79
C TRP A 254 -1.46 4.40 8.50
N HIS A 255 -1.29 3.60 9.56
CA HIS A 255 -1.23 2.15 9.45
C HIS A 255 -2.62 1.51 9.41
N ASP A 256 -3.63 2.11 10.03
CA ASP A 256 -5.02 1.70 9.87
C ASP A 256 -5.48 1.84 8.41
N ASP A 257 -5.14 2.95 7.74
CA ASP A 257 -5.38 3.12 6.29
C ASP A 257 -4.65 2.05 5.46
N HIS A 258 -3.44 1.66 5.86
CA HIS A 258 -2.70 0.56 5.25
C HIS A 258 -3.48 -0.77 5.32
N HIS A 259 -3.96 -1.15 6.52
CA HIS A 259 -4.79 -2.35 6.72
C HIS A 259 -6.15 -2.25 6.01
N ARG A 260 -6.70 -1.04 5.86
CA ARG A 260 -7.97 -0.81 5.18
C ARG A 260 -7.88 -1.01 3.67
N TYR A 261 -6.80 -0.51 3.05
CA TYR A 261 -6.65 -0.46 1.60
C TYR A 261 -5.70 -1.52 1.02
N PHE A 262 -4.91 -2.19 1.87
CA PHE A 262 -3.96 -3.25 1.51
C PHE A 262 -2.91 -2.81 0.47
N TRP A 263 -2.62 -1.52 0.40
CA TRP A 263 -1.64 -0.91 -0.51
C TRP A 263 -1.28 0.48 0.00
N GLY A 264 -0.01 0.89 -0.12
CA GLY A 264 0.49 2.20 0.35
C GLY A 264 0.75 2.24 1.85
N ASN A 265 1.28 3.35 2.38
CA ASN A 265 1.59 3.55 3.80
C ASN A 265 2.44 2.40 4.41
N TYR A 266 3.58 2.08 3.77
CA TYR A 266 4.44 0.95 4.15
C TYR A 266 5.40 1.24 5.30
N SER A 267 5.64 2.51 5.63
CA SER A 267 6.61 2.87 6.67
C SER A 267 6.10 2.46 8.05
N SER A 268 7.01 2.04 8.93
CA SER A 268 6.64 1.65 10.30
C SER A 268 6.38 2.87 11.16
N SER A 269 7.37 3.77 11.27
CA SER A 269 7.44 4.84 12.26
C SER A 269 7.44 6.22 11.61
N PHE A 270 8.22 6.44 10.56
CA PHE A 270 8.34 7.75 9.90
C PHE A 270 7.66 7.75 8.54
N ARG A 271 6.85 8.76 8.25
CA ARG A 271 6.15 8.91 6.95
C ARG A 271 7.09 9.20 5.77
N TYR A 272 8.38 9.37 6.05
CA TYR A 272 9.39 9.85 5.12
C TYR A 272 9.46 9.00 3.83
N TRP A 273 9.59 7.68 3.97
CA TRP A 273 9.76 6.80 2.81
C TRP A 273 8.50 6.74 1.93
N ASP A 274 7.32 6.72 2.56
CA ASP A 274 6.05 6.77 1.82
C ASP A 274 5.90 8.05 1.01
N ILE A 275 6.17 9.21 1.62
CA ILE A 275 6.11 10.51 0.92
C ILE A 275 7.16 10.54 -0.20
N ARG A 276 8.39 10.08 0.08
CA ARG A 276 9.50 10.10 -0.87
C ARG A 276 9.25 9.25 -2.12
N PHE A 277 8.53 8.15 -1.98
CA PHE A 277 8.22 7.21 -3.06
C PHE A 277 6.77 7.26 -3.53
N LEU A 278 5.99 8.24 -3.07
CA LEU A 278 4.59 8.46 -3.42
C LEU A 278 3.73 7.21 -3.17
N THR A 279 4.00 6.53 -2.05
CA THR A 279 3.21 5.41 -1.54
C THR A 279 2.31 5.82 -0.39
N ASP A 280 2.25 7.11 -0.04
CA ASP A 280 1.28 7.64 0.92
C ASP A 280 -0.17 7.60 0.38
N LEU A 281 -1.11 7.26 1.26
CA LEU A 281 -2.55 7.19 0.97
C LEU A 281 -3.31 8.45 1.38
N GLN A 282 -2.69 9.35 2.15
CA GLN A 282 -3.32 10.61 2.46
C GLN A 282 -3.59 11.39 1.18
N GLU A 283 -4.82 11.90 1.05
CA GLU A 283 -5.19 12.82 -0.01
C GLU A 283 -4.18 13.96 -0.04
N ARG A 284 -3.44 14.08 -1.14
CA ARG A 284 -2.73 15.33 -1.42
C ARG A 284 -3.79 16.43 -1.38
N PRO A 285 -3.52 17.59 -0.74
CA PRO A 285 -4.44 18.72 -0.80
C PRO A 285 -4.80 18.94 -2.26
N VAL A 286 -6.10 18.96 -2.54
CA VAL A 286 -6.65 19.25 -3.87
C VAL A 286 -5.92 20.45 -4.46
N GLU A 287 -5.05 20.22 -5.44
CA GLU A 287 -4.53 21.28 -6.27
C GLU A 287 -5.70 21.78 -7.11
N LYS A 288 -6.41 22.79 -6.58
CA LYS A 288 -7.37 23.62 -7.31
C LYS A 288 -6.64 24.33 -8.45
N LYS A 289 -6.42 23.66 -9.59
CA LYS A 289 -5.94 24.33 -10.80
C LYS A 289 -6.17 23.59 -12.12
N VAL A 290 -7.38 23.07 -12.35
CA VAL A 290 -7.84 22.75 -13.72
C VAL A 290 -9.33 23.08 -13.85
N SER A 291 -9.69 24.36 -13.70
CA SER A 291 -11.07 24.82 -13.97
C SER A 291 -11.15 25.87 -15.08
N ASN A 292 -10.04 26.27 -15.72
CA ASN A 292 -10.03 27.38 -16.69
C ASN A 292 -9.41 27.00 -18.05
N LEU A 293 -9.88 25.93 -18.68
CA LEU A 293 -9.79 25.82 -20.14
C LEU A 293 -11.22 25.83 -20.69
N PRO A 294 -11.64 26.86 -21.45
CA PRO A 294 -12.96 26.90 -22.06
C PRO A 294 -13.19 25.64 -22.90
N SER A 295 -14.32 24.98 -22.70
CA SER A 295 -14.75 23.75 -23.37
C SER A 295 -14.76 23.83 -24.91
N LEU A 296 -14.77 25.05 -25.46
CA LEU A 296 -14.66 25.31 -26.90
C LEU A 296 -13.24 25.20 -27.45
N GLU A 297 -12.21 25.53 -26.66
CA GLU A 297 -10.81 25.42 -27.11
C GLU A 297 -10.35 23.97 -27.16
N ILE A 298 -10.77 23.13 -26.21
CA ILE A 298 -10.49 21.68 -26.22
C ILE A 298 -11.11 21.02 -27.46
N ARG A 299 -12.34 21.40 -27.84
CA ARG A 299 -12.96 20.90 -29.07
C ARG A 299 -12.21 21.35 -30.32
N SER A 300 -11.69 22.58 -30.35
CA SER A 300 -10.92 23.10 -31.48
C SER A 300 -9.48 22.55 -31.57
N LEU A 301 -8.86 22.21 -30.44
CA LEU A 301 -7.52 21.59 -30.36
C LEU A 301 -7.58 20.09 -30.69
N VAL A 302 -8.60 19.39 -30.22
CA VAL A 302 -8.83 17.98 -30.57
C VAL A 302 -9.23 17.84 -32.05
N LEU A 303 -10.04 18.76 -32.59
CA LEU A 303 -10.37 18.76 -34.03
C LEU A 303 -9.24 19.25 -34.93
N ARG A 304 -8.35 20.15 -34.46
CA ARG A 304 -7.15 20.55 -35.21
C ARG A 304 -6.11 19.42 -35.27
N ASN A 305 -5.93 18.68 -34.17
CA ASN A 305 -5.01 17.55 -34.14
C ASN A 305 -5.55 16.35 -34.96
N ALA A 306 -6.87 16.10 -34.92
CA ALA A 306 -7.51 15.05 -35.73
C ALA A 306 -7.52 15.36 -37.25
N LYS A 307 -7.52 16.63 -37.65
CA LYS A 307 -7.33 17.02 -39.07
C LYS A 307 -5.87 16.93 -39.53
N SER A 308 -4.90 17.13 -38.64
CA SER A 308 -3.47 17.02 -38.99
C SER A 308 -2.98 15.58 -39.14
N GLU A 309 -3.69 14.60 -38.58
CA GLU A 309 -3.37 13.16 -38.74
C GLU A 309 -4.09 12.48 -39.91
N MET A 310 -4.94 13.21 -40.66
CA MET A 310 -5.68 12.69 -41.81
C MET A 310 -5.21 13.23 -43.17
N THR A 311 -4.03 13.86 -43.22
CA THR A 311 -3.38 14.30 -44.47
C THR A 311 -1.89 13.93 -44.51
N HIS A 312 -1.58 12.65 -44.41
CA HIS A 312 -0.34 12.08 -44.96
C HIS A 312 -0.55 10.62 -45.37
N GLN A 313 -1.31 10.43 -46.45
CA GLN A 313 -1.01 9.35 -47.39
C GLN A 313 -0.50 10.02 -48.67
N THR A 314 0.80 9.93 -48.90
CA THR A 314 1.38 10.13 -50.23
C THR A 314 1.99 8.81 -50.69
N PRO A 315 1.70 8.34 -51.92
CA PRO A 315 2.38 7.21 -52.53
C PRO A 315 3.80 7.58 -52.98
N LEU A 316 4.70 6.59 -53.02
CA LEU A 316 5.98 6.63 -53.75
C LEU A 316 5.75 6.33 -55.25
N PRO A 317 6.75 6.50 -56.14
CA PRO A 317 7.60 7.68 -56.37
C PRO A 317 7.55 8.09 -57.86
N ASP A 318 7.98 9.31 -58.20
CA ASP A 318 8.62 9.59 -59.51
C ASP A 318 9.44 10.89 -59.42
N ASN A 319 10.67 10.81 -59.93
CA ASN A 319 11.70 11.86 -60.05
C ASN A 319 11.41 12.74 -61.30
N PRO A 320 12.23 13.77 -61.66
CA PRO A 320 13.08 14.70 -60.91
C PRO A 320 12.88 16.18 -61.36
N CYS A 321 13.40 17.17 -60.63
CA CYS A 321 14.16 18.35 -61.13
C CYS A 321 14.16 19.56 -60.17
N SER A 322 15.35 20.17 -60.05
CA SER A 322 15.71 21.61 -59.87
C SER A 322 14.97 22.44 -58.80
N GLU A 323 15.56 23.34 -58.02
CA GLU A 323 16.86 23.98 -57.97
C GLU A 323 16.91 24.77 -56.66
N ALA A 324 18.12 24.97 -56.13
CA ALA A 324 18.64 26.14 -55.40
C ALA A 324 17.67 27.00 -54.54
N SER A 325 17.97 27.31 -53.28
CA SER A 325 19.17 28.05 -52.91
C SER A 325 19.16 28.37 -51.40
N THR A 326 20.36 28.27 -50.80
CA THR A 326 20.98 29.15 -49.78
C THR A 326 20.22 29.52 -48.49
N ALA A 327 20.86 29.70 -47.33
CA ALA A 327 22.19 29.44 -46.81
C ALA A 327 22.19 29.99 -45.36
N LEU A 328 23.32 29.76 -44.69
CA LEU A 328 23.80 30.32 -43.43
C LEU A 328 23.25 29.71 -42.13
N SER A 329 24.07 29.36 -41.12
CA SER A 329 25.53 29.26 -41.01
C SER A 329 25.86 28.96 -39.54
N LEU A 330 26.68 27.91 -39.31
CA LEU A 330 27.86 27.82 -38.40
C LEU A 330 27.62 28.05 -36.88
N ALA A 331 28.17 27.30 -35.93
CA ALA A 331 29.44 26.53 -35.80
C ALA A 331 29.26 25.52 -34.62
N THR A 332 29.64 24.22 -34.65
CA THR A 332 30.98 23.56 -34.56
C THR A 332 31.81 24.02 -33.35
N TRP A 333 32.27 23.22 -32.37
CA TRP A 333 33.18 22.05 -32.33
C TRP A 333 33.06 21.32 -30.95
N MET A 334 32.97 19.98 -30.84
CA MET A 334 34.03 18.97 -30.63
C MET A 334 35.05 19.21 -29.49
N GLU A 335 35.03 18.38 -28.44
CA GLU A 335 36.10 17.42 -28.11
C GLU A 335 35.73 16.44 -26.97
N ASP A 336 36.25 15.23 -27.09
CA ASP A 336 36.11 14.06 -26.21
C ASP A 336 36.91 14.19 -24.89
N GLY A 337 36.52 13.44 -23.85
CA GLY A 337 37.41 13.22 -22.70
C GLY A 337 36.75 12.61 -21.46
N LEU A 338 36.98 11.32 -21.25
CA LEU A 338 36.68 10.50 -20.07
C LEU A 338 36.84 11.21 -18.71
N SER A 339 35.93 10.96 -17.76
CA SER A 339 36.25 10.31 -16.47
C SER A 339 35.05 10.25 -15.51
N LEU A 340 35.12 9.25 -14.64
CA LEU A 340 34.14 8.79 -13.67
C LEU A 340 33.72 9.82 -12.60
N SER A 341 32.52 9.55 -12.07
CA SER A 341 32.17 9.50 -10.63
C SER A 341 31.03 10.42 -10.17
N LEU A 342 30.19 9.82 -9.32
CA LEU A 342 29.02 10.39 -8.67
C LEU A 342 29.37 11.56 -7.73
N SER A 343 28.51 12.57 -7.69
CA SER A 343 27.98 13.12 -6.42
C SER A 343 26.90 14.18 -6.66
N LEU A 344 25.98 14.25 -5.70
CA LEU A 344 24.86 15.20 -5.58
C LEU A 344 25.32 16.62 -5.22
N SER A 345 24.56 17.64 -5.62
CA SER A 345 24.08 18.71 -4.72
C SER A 345 23.10 19.67 -5.44
N LEU A 346 22.04 20.06 -4.72
CA LEU A 346 21.06 21.09 -5.05
C LEU A 346 21.61 22.51 -4.82
N SER A 347 21.11 23.52 -5.55
CA SER A 347 20.55 24.74 -4.92
C SER A 347 19.94 25.75 -5.89
N HIS A 348 18.83 26.33 -5.42
CA HIS A 348 18.32 27.70 -5.57
C HIS A 348 17.07 28.00 -6.43
N ILE A 349 16.15 28.68 -5.72
CA ILE A 349 14.76 29.12 -5.94
C ILE A 349 14.83 30.64 -6.26
N PRO A 350 13.89 31.26 -7.01
CA PRO A 350 12.81 32.00 -6.34
C PRO A 350 11.45 32.05 -7.10
N SER A 351 10.38 32.27 -6.34
CA SER A 351 9.03 32.75 -6.71
C SER A 351 8.73 33.99 -5.82
N PRO A 352 7.59 34.75 -5.89
CA PRO A 352 6.48 34.99 -6.85
C PRO A 352 6.28 36.55 -7.08
N PRO A 353 5.11 37.14 -7.50
CA PRO A 353 3.92 37.34 -6.63
C PRO A 353 2.52 37.35 -7.31
N PHE A 354 1.48 37.40 -6.46
CA PHE A 354 0.01 37.34 -6.66
C PHE A 354 -0.67 38.74 -6.75
N GLN A 355 -1.86 38.84 -7.41
CA GLN A 355 -3.11 39.49 -6.89
C GLN A 355 -4.24 39.50 -7.96
N PHE A 356 -5.36 38.77 -7.76
CA PHE A 356 -6.70 39.16 -7.24
C PHE A 356 -7.58 40.00 -8.19
N TYR A 357 -8.81 39.53 -8.52
CA TYR A 357 -10.10 40.24 -8.32
C TYR A 357 -11.32 39.34 -8.60
N CYS A 358 -12.46 39.75 -8.03
CA CYS A 358 -13.61 39.01 -7.51
C CYS A 358 -14.80 38.75 -8.47
N THR A 359 -15.51 37.62 -8.24
CA THR A 359 -17.01 37.39 -8.17
C THR A 359 -17.96 37.75 -9.35
N PRO A 360 -19.25 37.33 -9.38
CA PRO A 360 -19.95 36.10 -8.93
C PRO A 360 -20.97 35.50 -9.97
N THR A 361 -21.58 34.34 -9.63
CA THR A 361 -22.93 33.83 -10.03
C THR A 361 -23.18 33.42 -11.51
N LEU A 362 -24.00 32.43 -11.91
CA LEU A 362 -25.22 31.81 -11.38
C LEU A 362 -25.51 30.46 -12.11
N TYR A 363 -26.34 29.63 -11.48
CA TYR A 363 -26.97 28.39 -11.96
C TYR A 363 -27.62 28.46 -13.37
N SER A 364 -27.59 27.36 -14.13
CA SER A 364 -28.72 26.96 -14.98
C SER A 364 -28.75 25.45 -15.29
N SER A 365 -29.84 24.82 -14.87
CA SER A 365 -30.39 23.51 -15.24
C SER A 365 -30.67 23.37 -16.75
N PHE A 366 -30.47 22.19 -17.38
CA PHE A 366 -31.24 21.79 -18.59
C PHE A 366 -31.37 20.27 -18.82
N SER A 367 -32.65 19.85 -18.85
CA SER A 367 -33.39 18.81 -19.56
C SER A 367 -32.81 17.43 -19.97
N SER A 368 -33.57 16.42 -19.55
CA SER A 368 -33.75 15.07 -20.10
C SER A 368 -33.69 14.94 -21.62
N SER A 369 -32.81 14.06 -22.13
CA SER A 369 -32.90 13.49 -23.47
C SER A 369 -32.78 11.95 -23.41
N CYS A 370 -33.51 11.27 -24.29
CA CYS A 370 -33.68 9.80 -24.29
C CYS A 370 -32.40 9.09 -24.76
N PRO A 371 -32.06 7.87 -24.25
CA PRO A 371 -30.85 7.16 -24.66
C PRO A 371 -30.86 6.77 -26.14
N THR A 372 -29.81 7.09 -26.87
CA THR A 372 -29.61 6.69 -28.28
C THR A 372 -29.30 5.18 -28.43
N PRO A 373 -29.77 4.52 -29.51
CA PRO A 373 -29.43 3.12 -29.82
C PRO A 373 -27.95 2.96 -30.21
N LEU A 374 -27.45 1.72 -30.23
CA LEU A 374 -26.07 1.39 -30.64
C LEU A 374 -25.82 1.95 -32.05
N SER A 375 -24.94 2.94 -32.17
CA SER A 375 -24.59 3.51 -33.48
C SER A 375 -23.60 2.58 -34.17
N ILE A 376 -23.83 2.29 -35.45
CA ILE A 376 -22.91 1.52 -36.30
C ILE A 376 -21.54 2.21 -36.40
N MET A 377 -21.43 3.49 -36.03
CA MET A 377 -20.18 4.26 -36.09
C MET A 377 -19.34 4.23 -34.80
N ASP A 378 -19.82 3.63 -33.70
CA ASP A 378 -19.08 3.65 -32.44
C ASP A 378 -17.90 2.64 -32.45
N PRO A 379 -16.65 3.07 -32.17
CA PRO A 379 -15.49 2.20 -32.21
C PRO A 379 -15.50 1.18 -31.04
N PRO A 380 -14.85 0.01 -31.21
CA PRO A 380 -14.63 -0.91 -30.11
C PRO A 380 -13.83 -0.21 -29.01
N ILE A 381 -14.16 -0.47 -27.74
CA ILE A 381 -13.46 0.11 -26.60
C ILE A 381 -13.49 -0.83 -25.39
N ARG A 382 -12.36 -0.95 -24.68
CA ARG A 382 -12.29 -1.67 -23.41
C ARG A 382 -12.30 -0.68 -22.26
N VAL A 383 -13.33 -0.75 -21.42
CA VAL A 383 -13.49 0.08 -20.24
C VAL A 383 -13.23 -0.76 -18.98
N ILE A 384 -12.29 -0.32 -18.16
CA ILE A 384 -11.88 -1.03 -16.94
C ILE A 384 -12.26 -0.16 -15.75
N ILE A 385 -13.12 -0.69 -14.89
CA ILE A 385 -13.66 0.03 -13.74
C ILE A 385 -13.17 -0.63 -12.45
N TYR A 386 -12.53 0.15 -11.59
CA TYR A 386 -12.23 -0.26 -10.22
C TYR A 386 -13.25 0.36 -9.27
N VAL A 387 -14.06 -0.47 -8.61
CA VAL A 387 -15.21 -0.03 -7.80
C VAL A 387 -15.40 -0.93 -6.58
N CYS A 388 -15.96 -0.39 -5.51
CA CYS A 388 -16.44 -1.19 -4.39
C CYS A 388 -17.78 -1.86 -4.76
N VAL A 389 -17.87 -3.19 -4.64
CA VAL A 389 -19.06 -3.93 -5.10
C VAL A 389 -20.34 -3.53 -4.37
N THR A 390 -20.23 -3.07 -3.12
CA THR A 390 -21.38 -2.58 -2.33
C THR A 390 -21.87 -1.20 -2.76
N ASP A 391 -21.07 -0.42 -3.49
CA ASP A 391 -21.50 0.86 -4.06
C ASP A 391 -22.46 0.65 -5.24
N ILE A 392 -22.43 -0.57 -5.83
CA ILE A 392 -23.35 -0.97 -6.88
C ILE A 392 -24.65 -1.43 -6.23
N THR A 393 -25.65 -0.55 -6.26
CA THR A 393 -26.96 -0.79 -5.64
C THR A 393 -27.78 -1.86 -6.38
N GLY A 394 -28.79 -2.38 -5.69
CA GLY A 394 -29.73 -3.36 -6.24
C GLY A 394 -29.34 -4.79 -5.92
N ASN A 395 -29.84 -5.75 -6.69
CA ASN A 395 -29.57 -7.18 -6.46
C ASN A 395 -28.07 -7.47 -6.63
N PRO A 396 -27.38 -8.03 -5.63
CA PRO A 396 -25.95 -8.39 -5.71
C PRO A 396 -25.59 -9.23 -6.94
N GLN A 397 -26.46 -10.16 -7.34
CA GLN A 397 -26.27 -11.02 -8.51
C GLN A 397 -26.33 -10.26 -9.84
N ARG A 398 -26.87 -9.03 -9.85
CA ARG A 398 -27.02 -8.20 -11.06
C ARG A 398 -26.05 -7.02 -11.11
N ARG A 399 -25.13 -6.88 -10.15
CA ARG A 399 -24.23 -5.72 -10.06
C ARG A 399 -23.40 -5.47 -11.31
N HIS A 400 -22.94 -6.52 -11.98
CA HIS A 400 -22.21 -6.39 -13.25
C HIS A 400 -23.05 -5.68 -14.33
N THR A 401 -24.36 -5.95 -14.37
CA THR A 401 -25.30 -5.31 -15.30
C THR A 401 -25.62 -3.88 -14.86
N THR A 402 -25.93 -3.67 -13.58
CA THR A 402 -26.21 -2.33 -13.03
C THR A 402 -25.04 -1.37 -13.25
N LEU A 403 -23.80 -1.85 -13.05
CA LEU A 403 -22.60 -1.06 -13.30
C LEU A 403 -22.39 -0.80 -14.80
N GLY A 404 -22.62 -1.79 -15.66
CA GLY A 404 -22.54 -1.62 -17.11
C GLY A 404 -23.53 -0.58 -17.64
N GLU A 405 -24.77 -0.59 -17.11
CA GLU A 405 -25.80 0.42 -17.40
C GLU A 405 -25.33 1.82 -17.01
N ALA A 406 -24.76 1.99 -15.81
CA ALA A 406 -24.21 3.26 -15.35
C ALA A 406 -23.04 3.73 -16.22
N VAL A 407 -22.08 2.85 -16.53
CA VAL A 407 -20.94 3.15 -17.41
C VAL A 407 -21.41 3.63 -18.78
N CYS A 408 -22.35 2.92 -19.42
CA CYS A 408 -22.82 3.31 -20.74
C CYS A 408 -23.64 4.59 -20.73
N ARG A 409 -24.47 4.79 -19.70
CA ARG A 409 -25.27 6.01 -19.56
C ARG A 409 -24.38 7.23 -19.30
N ASP A 410 -23.47 7.13 -18.34
CA ASP A 410 -22.77 8.30 -17.80
C ASP A 410 -21.48 8.61 -18.56
N LEU A 411 -20.82 7.60 -19.15
CA LEU A 411 -19.59 7.79 -19.94
C LEU A 411 -19.82 7.77 -21.45
N CYS A 412 -20.86 7.08 -21.93
CA CYS A 412 -21.09 6.88 -23.36
C CYS A 412 -22.42 7.46 -23.86
N ASN A 413 -23.27 7.98 -22.96
CA ASN A 413 -24.61 8.48 -23.27
C ASN A 413 -25.50 7.50 -24.07
N ARG A 414 -25.43 6.20 -23.76
CA ARG A 414 -26.23 5.14 -24.40
C ARG A 414 -26.63 4.04 -23.42
N LYS A 415 -27.53 3.15 -23.85
CA LYS A 415 -27.88 1.95 -23.07
C LYS A 415 -26.76 0.90 -23.12
N PHE A 416 -26.66 0.11 -22.05
CA PHE A 416 -25.81 -1.07 -22.01
C PHE A 416 -26.52 -2.26 -22.68
N HIS A 417 -25.87 -2.87 -23.67
CA HIS A 417 -26.47 -3.92 -24.51
C HIS A 417 -25.85 -5.29 -24.18
N SER A 418 -26.23 -5.88 -23.06
CA SER A 418 -25.66 -7.15 -22.58
C SER A 418 -26.10 -8.40 -23.36
N LEU A 419 -27.16 -8.29 -24.17
CA LEU A 419 -27.67 -9.42 -24.95
C LEU A 419 -26.96 -9.50 -26.31
N PRO A 420 -26.31 -10.63 -26.65
CA PRO A 420 -25.66 -10.79 -27.95
C PRO A 420 -26.65 -10.74 -29.11
N THR A 421 -26.33 -9.93 -30.13
CA THR A 421 -27.08 -9.83 -31.38
C THR A 421 -26.15 -9.93 -32.58
N PRO A 422 -26.66 -10.23 -33.80
CA PRO A 422 -25.84 -10.20 -35.02
C PRO A 422 -25.15 -8.86 -35.28
N LEU A 423 -25.73 -7.74 -34.81
CA LEU A 423 -25.19 -6.39 -35.00
C LEU A 423 -24.08 -6.03 -34.00
N GLY A 424 -24.03 -6.71 -32.86
CA GLY A 424 -23.05 -6.49 -31.80
C GLY A 424 -23.67 -6.44 -30.42
N TYR A 425 -22.82 -6.34 -29.40
CA TYR A 425 -23.20 -6.34 -27.98
C TYR A 425 -22.10 -5.74 -27.11
N ASP A 426 -22.41 -5.55 -25.82
CA ASP A 426 -21.45 -5.22 -24.78
C ASP A 426 -21.26 -6.43 -23.87
N HIS A 427 -20.02 -6.72 -23.54
CA HIS A 427 -19.65 -7.85 -22.69
C HIS A 427 -19.03 -7.36 -21.39
N VAL A 428 -19.30 -8.07 -20.30
CA VAL A 428 -18.70 -7.80 -18.99
C VAL A 428 -17.99 -9.05 -18.49
N HIS A 429 -16.71 -8.90 -18.15
CA HIS A 429 -15.96 -9.93 -17.44
C HIS A 429 -16.25 -9.80 -15.95
N ILE A 430 -16.92 -10.80 -15.39
CA ILE A 430 -17.40 -10.79 -14.01
C ILE A 430 -16.27 -11.25 -13.08
N PRO A 431 -15.80 -10.41 -12.14
CA PRO A 431 -14.76 -10.81 -11.20
C PRO A 431 -15.33 -11.75 -10.12
N PRO A 432 -14.48 -12.56 -9.46
CA PRO A 432 -14.91 -13.34 -8.29
C PRO A 432 -15.38 -12.41 -7.17
N ASP A 433 -16.37 -12.87 -6.40
CA ASP A 433 -17.00 -12.15 -5.30
C ASP A 433 -17.67 -10.81 -5.70
N PHE A 434 -18.08 -10.66 -6.96
CA PHE A 434 -18.77 -9.44 -7.42
C PHE A 434 -20.11 -9.19 -6.70
N ASP A 435 -20.73 -10.26 -6.21
CA ASP A 435 -22.00 -10.30 -5.49
C ASP A 435 -21.83 -10.27 -3.95
N ALA A 436 -20.60 -10.10 -3.46
CA ALA A 436 -20.32 -10.11 -2.03
C ALA A 436 -21.10 -9.01 -1.28
N LEU A 437 -21.69 -9.38 -0.14
CA LEU A 437 -22.43 -8.43 0.69
C LEU A 437 -21.53 -7.46 1.46
N GLN A 438 -20.25 -7.78 1.57
CA GLN A 438 -19.23 -6.97 2.23
C GLN A 438 -18.52 -6.03 1.25
N PRO A 439 -18.03 -4.85 1.70
CA PRO A 439 -17.44 -3.83 0.83
C PRO A 439 -16.08 -4.27 0.28
N LEU A 440 -16.10 -4.91 -0.90
CA LEU A 440 -14.91 -5.39 -1.59
C LEU A 440 -14.66 -4.59 -2.86
N LYS A 441 -13.43 -4.10 -3.04
CA LYS A 441 -13.04 -3.47 -4.31
C LYS A 441 -12.71 -4.54 -5.35
N ARG A 442 -13.30 -4.43 -6.54
CA ARG A 442 -13.11 -5.35 -7.66
C ARG A 442 -12.90 -4.59 -8.97
N TRP A 443 -12.20 -5.25 -9.89
CA TRP A 443 -12.01 -4.77 -11.25
C TRP A 443 -13.07 -5.39 -12.14
N PHE A 444 -13.92 -4.56 -12.73
CA PHE A 444 -14.83 -4.95 -13.81
C PHE A 444 -14.22 -4.55 -15.14
N ILE A 445 -14.29 -5.43 -16.13
CA ILE A 445 -13.79 -5.17 -17.48
C ILE A 445 -14.99 -5.25 -18.40
N PHE A 446 -15.25 -4.16 -19.12
CA PHE A 446 -16.32 -4.05 -20.09
C PHE A 446 -15.70 -3.94 -21.49
N ASP A 447 -16.08 -4.87 -22.35
CA ASP A 447 -15.79 -4.81 -23.78
C ASP A 447 -17.02 -4.24 -24.46
N LEU A 448 -16.93 -2.98 -24.88
CA LEU A 448 -18.06 -2.26 -25.47
C LEU A 448 -17.97 -2.28 -26.99
N ASN A 449 -19.14 -2.32 -27.64
CA ASN A 449 -19.27 -2.37 -29.09
C ASN A 449 -18.57 -3.60 -29.71
N VAL A 450 -18.72 -4.77 -29.10
CA VAL A 450 -18.19 -6.04 -29.60
C VAL A 450 -18.95 -6.43 -30.87
N ARG A 451 -18.24 -6.54 -31.98
CA ARG A 451 -18.82 -6.92 -33.28
C ARG A 451 -18.09 -8.06 -33.96
N GLU A 452 -16.83 -8.26 -33.66
CA GLU A 452 -16.00 -9.30 -34.27
C GLU A 452 -15.06 -9.89 -33.23
N MET A 453 -14.52 -11.07 -33.56
CA MET A 453 -13.41 -11.61 -32.77
C MET A 453 -12.17 -10.79 -33.06
N LEU A 454 -11.51 -10.34 -32.01
CA LEU A 454 -10.23 -9.66 -32.12
C LEU A 454 -9.13 -10.60 -31.64
N SER A 455 -8.04 -10.67 -32.39
CA SER A 455 -6.84 -11.36 -31.94
C SER A 455 -6.24 -10.63 -30.73
N TYR A 456 -5.40 -11.32 -29.98
CA TYR A 456 -4.69 -10.72 -28.85
C TYR A 456 -3.96 -9.40 -29.22
N GLY A 457 -3.29 -9.37 -30.38
CA GLY A 457 -2.59 -8.19 -30.85
C GLY A 457 -3.54 -7.03 -31.14
N ASP A 458 -4.71 -7.32 -31.71
CA ASP A 458 -5.70 -6.31 -32.09
C ASP A 458 -6.41 -5.73 -30.87
N VAL A 459 -6.70 -6.56 -29.85
CA VAL A 459 -7.28 -6.09 -28.60
C VAL A 459 -6.38 -5.04 -27.94
N THR A 460 -5.06 -5.21 -27.93
CA THR A 460 -4.14 -4.21 -27.32
C THR A 460 -4.14 -2.85 -28.03
N ARG A 461 -4.58 -2.81 -29.29
CA ARG A 461 -4.71 -1.59 -30.11
C ARG A 461 -6.04 -0.88 -29.89
N VAL A 462 -7.06 -1.60 -29.41
CA VAL A 462 -8.33 -1.00 -29.00
C VAL A 462 -8.09 -0.02 -27.83
N PRO A 463 -8.75 1.15 -27.80
CA PRO A 463 -8.61 2.07 -26.68
C PRO A 463 -8.99 1.40 -25.35
N HIS A 464 -8.12 1.55 -24.36
CA HIS A 464 -8.37 1.09 -22.98
C HIS A 464 -8.57 2.31 -22.10
N LEU A 465 -9.76 2.45 -21.52
CA LEU A 465 -10.05 3.50 -20.55
C LEU A 465 -10.14 2.89 -19.16
N VAL A 466 -9.46 3.50 -18.21
CA VAL A 466 -9.43 3.02 -16.82
C VAL A 466 -10.05 4.07 -15.92
N PHE A 467 -11.00 3.66 -15.08
CA PHE A 467 -11.66 4.55 -14.13
C PHE A 467 -11.65 3.95 -12.72
N LEU A 468 -11.52 4.84 -11.74
CA LEU A 468 -11.96 4.59 -10.38
C LEU A 468 -13.41 5.04 -10.30
N ALA A 469 -14.31 4.17 -9.86
CA ALA A 469 -15.72 4.52 -9.67
C ALA A 469 -16.11 4.43 -8.20
N SER A 470 -16.96 5.37 -7.79
CA SER A 470 -17.63 5.39 -6.49
C SER A 470 -19.01 5.98 -6.67
N ARG A 471 -19.92 5.67 -5.75
CA ARG A 471 -21.26 6.26 -5.73
C ARG A 471 -21.43 7.17 -4.51
N GLN A 472 -21.91 8.39 -4.73
CA GLN A 472 -22.21 9.37 -3.67
C GLN A 472 -23.62 9.91 -3.90
N GLU A 473 -24.48 9.89 -2.88
CA GLU A 473 -25.83 10.49 -2.93
C GLU A 473 -26.64 10.11 -4.19
N ASP A 474 -26.56 8.84 -4.59
CA ASP A 474 -27.18 8.26 -5.80
C ASP A 474 -26.58 8.63 -7.16
N GLU A 475 -25.53 9.44 -7.20
CA GLU A 475 -24.78 9.74 -8.42
C GLU A 475 -23.48 8.94 -8.54
N TRP A 476 -23.15 8.55 -9.77
CA TRP A 476 -21.89 7.89 -10.10
C TRP A 476 -20.78 8.90 -10.37
N ILE A 477 -19.65 8.69 -9.73
CA ILE A 477 -18.44 9.46 -9.98
C ILE A 477 -17.42 8.54 -10.62
N PHE A 478 -17.06 8.80 -11.87
CA PHE A 478 -16.04 8.08 -12.62
C PHE A 478 -14.79 8.95 -12.79
N ILE A 479 -13.72 8.59 -12.09
CA ILE A 479 -12.44 9.31 -12.14
C ILE A 479 -11.49 8.58 -13.08
N ARG A 480 -11.13 9.22 -14.20
CA ARG A 480 -10.22 8.65 -15.20
C ARG A 480 -8.80 8.49 -14.65
N ARG A 481 -8.16 7.35 -14.96
CA ARG A 481 -6.81 6.97 -14.49
C ARG A 481 -5.89 6.59 -15.66
N ASP A 482 -5.53 7.55 -16.50
CA ASP A 482 -4.71 7.31 -17.70
C ASP A 482 -3.35 6.67 -17.41
N LYS A 483 -2.74 6.99 -16.25
CA LYS A 483 -1.48 6.37 -15.81
C LYS A 483 -1.59 4.87 -15.54
N TRP A 484 -2.81 4.33 -15.40
CA TRP A 484 -3.04 2.91 -15.14
C TRP A 484 -3.29 2.12 -16.42
N THR A 485 -3.46 2.78 -17.57
CA THR A 485 -3.86 2.15 -18.84
C THR A 485 -2.91 1.03 -19.27
N GLU A 486 -1.60 1.25 -19.26
CA GLU A 486 -0.64 0.22 -19.68
C GLU A 486 -0.61 -0.98 -18.73
N LYS A 487 -0.72 -0.73 -17.41
CA LYS A 487 -0.83 -1.79 -16.41
C LYS A 487 -2.13 -2.57 -16.57
N ALA A 488 -3.23 -1.88 -16.90
CA ALA A 488 -4.53 -2.49 -17.09
C ALA A 488 -4.54 -3.35 -18.36
N LYS A 489 -4.02 -2.84 -19.49
CA LYS A 489 -3.78 -3.63 -20.71
C LYS A 489 -3.05 -4.93 -20.39
N SER A 490 -1.99 -4.87 -19.58
CA SER A 490 -1.23 -6.06 -19.18
C SER A 490 -2.02 -7.04 -18.31
N ARG A 491 -2.90 -6.56 -17.43
CA ARG A 491 -3.73 -7.41 -16.56
C ARG A 491 -4.92 -8.02 -17.30
N THR A 492 -5.46 -7.32 -18.28
CA THR A 492 -6.58 -7.80 -19.10
C THR A 492 -6.14 -8.73 -20.23
N LYS A 493 -4.84 -9.06 -20.32
CA LYS A 493 -4.28 -9.96 -21.35
C LYS A 493 -4.90 -11.36 -21.36
N SER A 494 -5.33 -11.86 -20.20
CA SER A 494 -5.94 -13.18 -20.06
C SER A 494 -7.45 -13.19 -20.35
N PHE A 495 -8.07 -12.04 -20.62
CA PHE A 495 -9.51 -11.93 -20.84
C PHE A 495 -9.81 -11.82 -22.33
N THR A 496 -10.44 -12.87 -22.86
CA THR A 496 -10.89 -12.95 -24.25
C THR A 496 -11.84 -11.79 -24.56
N TRP A 497 -11.52 -10.99 -25.57
CA TRP A 497 -12.39 -9.91 -26.02
C TRP A 497 -13.80 -10.42 -26.27
N GLY A 498 -14.81 -9.78 -25.70
CA GLY A 498 -16.22 -10.09 -25.96
C GLY A 498 -16.76 -11.41 -25.43
N GLY A 499 -15.95 -12.21 -24.73
CA GLY A 499 -16.36 -13.53 -24.21
C GLY A 499 -16.41 -14.62 -25.29
N GLU A 500 -15.85 -15.79 -24.99
CA GLU A 500 -15.74 -16.88 -25.97
C GLU A 500 -17.11 -17.48 -26.33
N LEU A 501 -18.01 -17.59 -25.35
CA LEU A 501 -19.33 -18.18 -25.55
C LEU A 501 -20.23 -17.27 -26.39
N GLU A 502 -20.27 -15.99 -26.04
CA GLU A 502 -21.08 -14.98 -26.72
C GLU A 502 -20.62 -14.80 -28.17
N GLN A 503 -19.30 -14.83 -28.43
CA GLN A 503 -18.76 -14.78 -29.79
C GLN A 503 -19.18 -15.99 -30.63
N LYS A 504 -19.17 -17.19 -30.07
CA LYS A 504 -19.66 -18.41 -30.76
C LYS A 504 -21.15 -18.30 -31.06
N LEU A 505 -21.94 -17.81 -30.10
CA LEU A 505 -23.38 -17.60 -30.26
C LEU A 505 -23.69 -16.63 -31.41
N VAL A 506 -23.02 -15.48 -31.45
CA VAL A 506 -23.22 -14.47 -32.49
C VAL A 506 -22.75 -14.96 -33.86
N ALA A 507 -21.65 -15.71 -33.92
CA ALA A 507 -21.18 -16.33 -35.17
C ALA A 507 -22.24 -17.28 -35.77
N GLU A 508 -22.87 -18.10 -34.92
CA GLU A 508 -23.94 -19.00 -35.34
C GLU A 508 -25.20 -18.23 -35.79
N MET A 509 -25.61 -17.18 -35.04
CA MET A 509 -26.73 -16.33 -35.44
C MET A 509 -26.50 -15.67 -36.81
N ARG A 510 -25.28 -15.19 -37.08
CA ARG A 510 -24.91 -14.60 -38.39
C ARG A 510 -24.93 -15.63 -39.50
N LYS A 511 -24.46 -16.84 -39.24
CA LYS A 511 -24.50 -17.96 -40.19
C LYS A 511 -25.94 -18.31 -40.56
N GLN A 512 -26.83 -18.38 -39.58
CA GLN A 512 -28.27 -18.62 -39.79
C GLN A 512 -28.97 -17.47 -40.54
N ALA A 513 -28.60 -16.23 -40.25
CA ALA A 513 -29.13 -15.08 -40.98
C ALA A 513 -28.69 -15.10 -42.45
N THR A 514 -27.42 -15.45 -42.71
CA THR A 514 -26.86 -15.54 -44.06
C THR A 514 -27.48 -16.69 -44.86
N SER A 515 -27.67 -17.87 -44.24
CA SER A 515 -28.32 -19.01 -44.91
C SER A 515 -29.79 -18.75 -45.23
N ARG A 516 -30.52 -18.03 -44.37
CA ARG A 516 -31.90 -17.59 -44.66
C ARG A 516 -31.97 -16.61 -45.83
N LEU A 517 -31.03 -15.67 -45.93
CA LEU A 517 -30.94 -14.74 -47.04
C LEU A 517 -30.60 -15.44 -48.37
N GLN A 518 -29.70 -16.43 -48.33
CA GLN A 518 -29.34 -17.24 -49.50
C GLN A 518 -30.50 -18.13 -49.98
N ASN A 519 -31.24 -18.76 -49.06
CA ASN A 519 -32.40 -19.60 -49.40
C ASN A 519 -33.58 -18.79 -49.96
N ASN A 520 -33.79 -17.56 -49.47
CA ASN A 520 -34.81 -16.67 -50.02
C ASN A 520 -34.42 -16.14 -51.41
N ALA A 521 -33.13 -15.80 -51.62
CA ALA A 521 -32.63 -15.38 -52.92
C ALA A 521 -32.71 -16.50 -54.00
N SER A 522 -32.58 -17.77 -53.62
CA SER A 522 -32.77 -18.90 -54.55
C SER A 522 -34.23 -19.20 -54.89
N HIS A 523 -35.18 -18.75 -54.07
CA HIS A 523 -36.62 -18.89 -54.33
C HIS A 523 -37.17 -17.77 -55.24
N ASP A 524 -36.54 -16.59 -55.26
CA ASP A 524 -36.91 -15.48 -56.15
C ASP A 524 -36.30 -15.62 -57.57
N THR A 525 -35.43 -16.60 -57.80
CA THR A 525 -34.83 -16.91 -59.12
C THR A 525 -35.37 -18.18 -59.80
N SER A 526 -36.43 -18.80 -59.24
CA SER A 526 -37.09 -20.00 -59.80
C SER A 526 -38.44 -19.69 -60.43
#